data_AF-A0AAW1TW19-F1
#
_entry.id   AF-A0AAW1TW19-F1
#
_cell.length_a   1.000
_cell.length_b   1.000
_cell.length_c   1.000
_cell.angle_alpha   90.00
_cell.angle_beta   90.00
_cell.angle_gamma   90.00
#
_symmetry.space_group_name_H-M   'P 1'
#
loop_
_entity.id
_entity.type
_entity.pdbx_description
1 polymer ?
#
loop_
_entity_poly.entity_id
_entity_poly.type
_entity_poly.pdbx_seq_one_letter_code
_entity_poly.pdbx_strand_id
1 'polypeptide(L)'
;MNDIFYYLGGALTSVSFIILASNWKSLMKKFDVVEKFLLNYPRSKKLPTKMKILTLSLIFFAAAEHFTINCINLMKSFECEKNLSDIFERFFARITYIQIFRYIPYNFFIGLYLQIQNLYVAFAWTFIDIFLMNASIHFTDKLIQLKNQISLTIQERHTNNKIEEVCLELVAAEKTESYHHLTDSDEIRAYIGALYYQGLWKSADVDDNRLWDKKMALRSTDAFSQGRDAHFYHLVCVLTMCPICDDHRLKFCKTFLAFKNDILIG
;
A
#
# COMPACT_ATOMS: atom_id res chain seq x y z
N MET A 1 -18.63 8.90 38.23
CA MET A 1 -17.51 9.60 37.55
C MET A 1 -17.41 9.24 36.07
N ASN A 2 -17.87 8.05 35.63
CA ASN A 2 -17.81 7.62 34.23
C ASN A 2 -18.85 8.30 33.31
N ASP A 3 -20.01 8.71 33.85
CA ASP A 3 -21.09 9.27 33.03
C ASP A 3 -20.71 10.62 32.40
N ILE A 4 -19.97 11.47 33.12
CA ILE A 4 -19.53 12.77 32.60
C ILE A 4 -18.62 12.57 31.39
N PHE A 5 -17.60 11.71 31.49
CA PHE A 5 -16.69 11.43 30.36
C PHE A 5 -17.44 10.85 29.16
N TYR A 6 -18.44 10.00 29.40
CA TYR A 6 -19.26 9.44 28.34
C TYR A 6 -20.07 10.51 27.59
N TYR A 7 -20.79 11.36 28.32
CA TYR A 7 -21.59 12.43 27.70
C TYR A 7 -20.73 13.51 27.04
N LEU A 8 -19.62 13.90 27.67
CA LEU A 8 -18.69 14.89 27.10
C LEU A 8 -17.99 14.34 25.87
N GLY A 9 -17.55 13.07 25.90
CA GLY A 9 -16.98 12.40 24.74
C GLY A 9 -17.96 12.30 23.57
N GLY A 10 -19.21 11.94 23.85
CA GLY A 10 -20.29 11.92 22.85
C GLY A 10 -20.56 13.28 22.23
N ALA A 11 -20.61 14.34 23.05
CA ALA A 11 -20.78 15.71 22.57
C ALA A 11 -19.62 16.17 21.68
N LEU A 12 -18.37 15.93 22.11
CA LEU A 12 -17.16 16.26 21.33
C LEU A 12 -17.11 15.52 20.00
N THR A 13 -17.47 14.24 20.01
CA THR A 13 -17.53 13.41 18.80
C THR A 13 -18.59 13.96 17.84
N SER A 14 -19.77 14.30 18.36
CA SER A 14 -20.85 14.88 17.57
C SER A 14 -20.47 16.22 16.94
N VAL A 15 -19.83 17.11 17.70
CA VAL A 15 -19.30 18.39 17.18
C VAL A 15 -18.27 18.15 16.08
N SER A 16 -17.35 17.20 16.29
CA SER A 16 -16.33 16.85 15.30
C SER A 16 -16.97 16.35 14.00
N PHE A 17 -18.02 15.52 14.09
CA PHE A 17 -18.78 15.05 12.94
C PHE A 17 -19.54 16.17 12.22
N ILE A 18 -20.10 17.13 12.95
CA ILE A 18 -20.78 18.29 12.34
C ILE A 18 -19.77 19.16 11.59
N ILE A 19 -18.60 19.41 12.17
CA ILE A 19 -17.51 20.15 11.51
C ILE A 19 -17.05 19.41 10.27
N LEU A 20 -16.86 18.09 10.37
CA LEU A 20 -16.46 17.24 9.24
C LEU A 20 -17.52 17.26 8.14
N ALA A 21 -18.80 17.11 8.48
CA ALA A 21 -19.91 17.10 7.54
C ALA A 21 -20.05 18.46 6.83
N SER A 22 -19.93 19.55 7.58
CA SER A 22 -19.99 20.92 7.04
C SER A 22 -18.86 21.18 6.04
N ASN A 23 -17.68 20.65 6.30
CA ASN A 23 -16.51 20.80 5.45
C ASN A 23 -16.32 19.67 4.42
N TRP A 24 -17.18 18.64 4.43
CA TRP A 24 -16.99 17.40 3.67
C TRP A 24 -16.82 17.65 2.18
N LYS A 25 -17.65 18.53 1.61
CA LYS A 25 -17.55 18.90 0.18
C LYS A 25 -16.21 19.54 -0.16
N SER A 26 -15.69 20.40 0.71
CA SER A 26 -14.40 21.07 0.52
C SER A 26 -13.24 20.07 0.65
N LEU A 27 -13.31 19.20 1.67
CA LEU A 27 -12.34 18.14 1.90
C LEU A 27 -12.26 17.18 0.70
N MET A 28 -13.39 16.68 0.23
CA MET A 28 -13.45 15.75 -0.90
C MET A 28 -12.97 16.37 -2.22
N LYS A 29 -13.19 17.67 -2.45
CA LYS A 29 -12.62 18.37 -3.61
C LYS A 29 -11.10 18.40 -3.58
N LYS A 30 -10.50 18.75 -2.44
CA LYS A 30 -9.03 18.72 -2.29
C LYS A 30 -8.49 17.30 -2.42
N PHE A 31 -9.22 16.35 -1.86
CA PHE A 31 -8.85 14.94 -1.93
C PHE A 31 -8.87 14.39 -3.36
N ASP A 32 -9.86 14.78 -4.19
CA ASP A 32 -9.94 14.40 -5.60
C ASP A 32 -8.74 14.91 -6.41
N VAL A 33 -8.26 16.13 -6.13
CA VAL A 33 -7.05 16.67 -6.77
C VAL A 33 -5.82 15.81 -6.42
N VAL A 34 -5.66 15.45 -5.15
CA VAL A 34 -4.57 14.57 -4.69
C VAL A 34 -4.69 13.18 -5.31
N GLU A 35 -5.90 12.62 -5.37
CA GLU A 35 -6.13 11.31 -5.96
C GLU A 35 -5.79 11.30 -7.45
N LYS A 36 -6.20 12.33 -8.20
CA LYS A 36 -5.86 12.50 -9.61
C LYS A 36 -4.36 12.60 -9.86
N PHE A 37 -3.65 13.35 -9.02
CA PHE A 37 -2.20 13.44 -9.09
C PHE A 37 -1.51 12.08 -8.87
N LEU A 38 -2.07 11.24 -8.00
CA LEU A 38 -1.52 9.92 -7.66
C LEU A 38 -1.96 8.79 -8.62
N LEU A 39 -2.79 9.05 -9.64
CA LEU A 39 -3.30 8.01 -10.56
C LEU A 39 -2.19 7.27 -11.32
N ASN A 40 -1.08 7.93 -11.60
CA ASN A 40 0.03 7.35 -12.37
C ASN A 40 0.91 6.42 -11.53
N TYR A 41 0.67 6.33 -10.22
CA TYR A 41 1.50 5.57 -9.30
C TYR A 41 0.83 4.24 -8.91
N PRO A 42 1.62 3.18 -8.66
CA PRO A 42 1.09 1.85 -8.41
C PRO A 42 0.21 1.82 -7.15
N ARG A 43 -1.08 1.54 -7.34
CA ARG A 43 -2.07 1.39 -6.27
C ARG A 43 -2.05 -0.03 -5.68
N SER A 44 -2.32 -0.13 -4.38
CA SER A 44 -2.56 -1.41 -3.72
C SER A 44 -3.84 -2.08 -4.26
N LYS A 45 -3.69 -3.06 -5.16
CA LYS A 45 -4.81 -3.82 -5.76
C LYS A 45 -5.66 -4.56 -4.72
N LYS A 46 -5.09 -4.88 -3.55
CA LYS A 46 -5.75 -5.62 -2.48
C LYS A 46 -6.53 -4.72 -1.50
N LEU A 47 -6.31 -3.40 -1.54
CA LEU A 47 -6.92 -2.47 -0.57
C LEU A 47 -8.47 -2.51 -0.58
N PRO A 48 -9.15 -2.48 -1.74
CA PRO A 48 -10.61 -2.50 -1.76
C PRO A 48 -11.19 -3.79 -1.15
N THR A 49 -10.55 -4.94 -1.42
CA THR A 49 -10.96 -6.23 -0.86
C THR A 49 -10.73 -6.28 0.64
N LYS A 50 -9.58 -5.77 1.13
CA LYS A 50 -9.30 -5.67 2.56
C LYS A 50 -10.33 -4.81 3.29
N MET A 51 -10.65 -3.63 2.76
CA MET A 51 -11.67 -2.73 3.34
C MET A 51 -13.06 -3.38 3.36
N LYS A 52 -13.44 -4.09 2.29
CA LYS A 52 -14.72 -4.83 2.24
C LYS A 52 -14.80 -5.94 3.29
N ILE A 53 -13.79 -6.79 3.38
CA ILE A 53 -13.75 -7.90 4.35
C ILE A 53 -13.82 -7.34 5.77
N LEU A 54 -12.99 -6.34 6.07
CA LEU A 54 -12.94 -5.67 7.37
C LEU A 54 -14.29 -5.05 7.76
N THR A 55 -14.93 -4.35 6.81
CA THR A 55 -16.24 -3.73 7.03
C THR A 55 -17.32 -4.78 7.29
N LEU A 56 -17.37 -5.83 6.46
CA LEU A 56 -18.33 -6.93 6.62
C LEU A 56 -18.13 -7.67 7.95
N SER A 57 -16.89 -7.93 8.34
CA SER A 57 -16.61 -8.60 9.61
C SER A 57 -17.07 -7.76 10.80
N LEU A 58 -16.82 -6.45 10.80
CA LEU A 58 -17.22 -5.60 11.92
C LEU A 58 -18.74 -5.45 12.04
N ILE A 59 -19.44 -5.31 10.91
CA ILE A 59 -20.92 -5.28 10.92
C ILE A 59 -21.47 -6.59 11.47
N PHE A 60 -20.89 -7.72 11.06
CA PHE A 60 -21.28 -9.04 11.58
C PHE A 60 -21.08 -9.15 13.09
N PHE A 61 -19.91 -8.76 13.60
CA PHE A 61 -19.64 -8.82 15.03
C PHE A 61 -20.55 -7.89 15.84
N ALA A 62 -20.79 -6.66 15.37
CA ALA A 62 -21.70 -5.74 16.04
C ALA A 62 -23.15 -6.27 16.08
N ALA A 63 -23.62 -6.86 14.97
CA ALA A 63 -24.94 -7.48 14.92
C ALA A 63 -25.03 -8.71 15.85
N ALA A 64 -23.98 -9.55 15.87
CA ALA A 64 -23.92 -10.73 16.72
C ALA A 64 -23.89 -10.36 18.21
N GLU A 65 -23.14 -9.33 18.59
CA GLU A 65 -23.08 -8.80 19.95
C GLU A 65 -24.47 -8.32 20.39
N HIS A 66 -25.09 -7.44 19.60
CA HIS A 66 -26.41 -6.89 19.92
C HIS A 66 -27.46 -7.98 20.03
N PHE A 67 -27.48 -8.94 19.09
CA PHE A 67 -28.39 -10.08 19.13
C PHE A 67 -28.17 -10.94 20.37
N THR A 68 -26.91 -11.27 20.69
CA THR A 68 -26.56 -12.12 21.84
C THR A 68 -26.99 -11.48 23.16
N ILE A 69 -26.73 -10.18 23.34
CA ILE A 69 -27.15 -9.44 24.55
C ILE A 69 -28.67 -9.48 24.71
N ASN A 70 -29.42 -9.23 23.62
CA ASN A 70 -30.88 -9.27 23.66
C ASN A 70 -31.42 -10.68 23.92
N CYS A 71 -30.82 -11.71 23.32
CA CYS A 71 -31.17 -13.11 23.60
C CYS A 71 -30.94 -13.47 25.06
N ILE A 72 -29.80 -13.09 25.64
CA ILE A 72 -29.50 -13.36 27.06
C ILE A 72 -30.53 -12.66 27.96
N ASN A 73 -30.86 -11.39 27.70
CA ASN A 73 -31.84 -10.64 28.48
C ASN A 73 -33.26 -11.23 28.35
N LEU A 74 -33.59 -11.75 27.16
CA LEU A 74 -34.86 -12.43 26.91
C LEU A 74 -34.93 -13.78 27.63
N MET A 75 -33.88 -14.61 27.57
CA MET A 75 -33.83 -15.89 28.30
C MET A 75 -33.97 -15.69 29.80
N LYS A 76 -33.28 -14.69 30.37
CA LYS A 76 -33.43 -14.32 31.79
C LYS A 76 -34.87 -13.94 32.15
N SER A 77 -35.64 -13.41 31.20
CA SER A 77 -37.04 -13.07 31.40
C SER A 77 -37.93 -14.32 31.40
N PHE A 78 -37.67 -15.26 30.48
CA PHE A 78 -38.34 -16.57 30.43
C PHE A 78 -38.10 -17.43 31.68
N GLU A 79 -36.92 -17.34 32.29
CA GLU A 79 -36.61 -18.14 33.49
C GLU A 79 -37.42 -17.71 34.73
N CYS A 80 -37.88 -16.46 34.79
CA CYS A 80 -38.55 -15.94 35.98
C CYS A 80 -40.06 -15.79 35.83
N GLU A 81 -40.57 -15.64 34.61
CA GLU A 81 -41.99 -15.38 34.35
C GLU A 81 -42.60 -16.46 33.45
N LYS A 82 -43.83 -16.86 33.73
CA LYS A 82 -44.53 -17.94 32.99
C LYS A 82 -45.46 -17.41 31.90
N ASN A 83 -46.00 -16.19 32.08
CA ASN A 83 -46.91 -15.58 31.12
C ASN A 83 -46.15 -14.71 30.13
N LEU A 84 -46.55 -14.76 28.85
CA LEU A 84 -45.91 -13.98 27.78
C LEU A 84 -45.93 -12.46 28.04
N SER A 85 -47.04 -11.94 28.56
CA SER A 85 -47.16 -10.50 28.89
C SER A 85 -46.13 -10.09 29.96
N ASP A 86 -46.03 -10.89 31.03
CA ASP A 86 -45.13 -10.62 32.16
C ASP A 86 -43.66 -10.79 31.74
N ILE A 87 -43.36 -11.72 30.82
CA ILE A 87 -42.04 -11.89 30.21
C ILE A 87 -41.62 -10.61 29.46
N PHE A 88 -42.49 -10.05 28.61
CA PHE A 88 -42.17 -8.83 27.87
C PHE A 88 -42.11 -7.59 28.76
N GLU A 89 -42.96 -7.49 29.79
CA GLU A 89 -42.84 -6.44 30.80
C GLU A 89 -41.47 -6.51 31.48
N ARG A 90 -41.07 -7.71 31.92
CA ARG A 90 -39.79 -7.90 32.61
C ARG A 90 -38.61 -7.59 31.69
N PHE A 91 -38.64 -8.05 30.44
CA PHE A 91 -37.61 -7.76 29.45
C PHE A 91 -37.45 -6.26 29.20
N PHE A 92 -38.54 -5.54 28.88
CA PHE A 92 -38.47 -4.13 28.54
C PHE A 92 -38.32 -3.22 29.77
N ALA A 93 -39.18 -3.36 30.77
CA ALA A 93 -39.26 -2.42 31.88
C ALA A 93 -38.30 -2.71 33.02
N ARG A 94 -37.94 -3.98 33.25
CA ARG A 94 -37.16 -4.39 34.43
C ARG A 94 -35.73 -4.84 34.13
N ILE A 95 -35.36 -5.03 32.87
CA ILE A 95 -33.99 -5.40 32.47
C ILE A 95 -33.39 -4.34 31.55
N THR A 96 -34.01 -4.10 30.38
CA THR A 96 -33.36 -3.30 29.33
C THR A 96 -33.50 -1.78 29.54
N TYR A 97 -34.67 -1.30 29.99
CA TYR A 97 -34.98 0.14 30.05
C TYR A 97 -35.49 0.60 31.43
N ILE A 98 -34.90 0.07 32.51
CA ILE A 98 -35.25 0.43 33.91
C ILE A 98 -35.30 1.95 34.11
N GLN A 99 -34.32 2.67 33.55
CA GLN A 99 -34.18 4.11 33.69
C GLN A 99 -35.35 4.91 33.09
N ILE A 100 -36.03 4.38 32.07
CA ILE A 100 -37.15 5.05 31.40
C ILE A 100 -38.47 4.67 32.08
N PHE A 101 -38.69 3.37 32.30
CA PHE A 101 -39.93 2.87 32.91
C PHE A 101 -40.03 3.13 34.41
N ARG A 102 -38.98 3.66 35.04
CA ARG A 102 -39.06 4.24 36.39
C ARG A 102 -39.96 5.48 36.45
N TYR A 103 -40.05 6.24 35.35
CA TYR A 103 -40.82 7.49 35.29
C TYR A 103 -42.09 7.37 34.45
N ILE A 104 -42.12 6.43 33.50
CA ILE A 104 -43.24 6.24 32.57
C ILE A 104 -43.85 4.86 32.82
N PRO A 105 -45.20 4.74 32.93
CA PRO A 105 -45.84 3.44 33.11
C PRO A 105 -45.54 2.52 31.92
N TYR A 106 -45.44 1.22 32.20
CA TYR A 106 -45.16 0.23 31.16
C TYR A 106 -46.25 0.23 30.07
N ASN A 107 -45.80 0.23 28.82
CA ASN A 107 -46.61 0.01 27.65
C ASN A 107 -45.78 -0.77 26.63
N PHE A 108 -46.32 -1.86 26.12
CA PHE A 108 -45.64 -2.74 25.17
C PHE A 108 -45.13 -1.99 23.92
N PHE A 109 -45.92 -1.07 23.37
CA PHE A 109 -45.54 -0.30 22.17
C PHE A 109 -44.40 0.68 22.45
N ILE A 110 -44.36 1.27 23.64
CA ILE A 110 -43.24 2.12 24.07
C ILE A 110 -41.98 1.28 24.21
N GLY A 111 -42.08 0.08 24.79
CA GLY A 111 -40.95 -0.87 24.89
C GLY A 111 -40.40 -1.27 23.52
N LEU A 112 -41.29 -1.58 22.57
CA LEU A 112 -40.91 -1.92 21.20
C LEU A 112 -40.26 -0.73 20.46
N TYR A 113 -40.80 0.47 20.63
CA TYR A 113 -40.20 1.70 20.08
C TYR A 113 -38.78 1.93 20.62
N LEU A 114 -38.60 1.82 21.93
CA LEU A 114 -37.28 1.96 22.57
C LEU A 114 -36.29 0.91 22.06
N GLN A 115 -36.76 -0.32 21.81
CA GLN A 115 -35.94 -1.38 21.23
C GLN A 115 -35.46 -1.04 19.82
N ILE A 116 -36.33 -0.49 18.96
CA ILE A 116 -35.98 -0.05 17.61
C ILE A 116 -34.98 1.11 17.68
N GLN A 117 -35.20 2.08 18.57
CA GLN A 117 -34.27 3.20 18.77
C GLN A 117 -32.90 2.72 19.26
N ASN A 118 -32.87 1.81 20.22
CA ASN A 118 -31.62 1.24 20.73
C ASN A 118 -30.86 0.49 19.63
N LEU A 119 -31.56 -0.26 18.77
CA LEU A 119 -30.97 -0.91 17.59
C LEU A 119 -30.38 0.12 16.62
N TYR A 120 -31.13 1.19 16.31
CA TYR A 120 -30.66 2.26 15.43
C TYR A 120 -29.40 2.94 15.96
N VAL A 121 -29.37 3.29 17.25
CA VAL A 121 -28.22 3.93 17.89
C VAL A 121 -27.00 3.01 17.88
N ALA A 122 -27.19 1.71 18.16
CA ALA A 122 -26.10 0.74 18.10
C ALA A 122 -25.48 0.64 16.70
N PHE A 123 -26.29 0.53 15.65
CA PHE A 123 -25.78 0.50 14.28
C PHE A 123 -25.16 1.82 13.83
N ALA A 124 -25.73 2.96 14.25
CA ALA A 124 -25.17 4.27 13.93
C ALA A 124 -23.77 4.44 14.54
N TRP A 125 -23.56 3.96 15.76
CA TRP A 125 -22.25 3.96 16.41
C TRP A 125 -21.25 3.09 15.65
N THR A 126 -21.62 1.85 15.34
CA THR A 126 -20.76 0.95 14.55
C THR A 126 -20.42 1.54 13.17
N PHE A 127 -21.38 2.18 12.52
CA PHE A 127 -21.16 2.83 11.23
C PHE A 127 -20.11 3.95 11.32
N ILE A 128 -20.18 4.79 12.36
CA ILE A 128 -19.20 5.84 12.63
C ILE A 128 -17.79 5.25 12.77
N ASP A 129 -17.63 4.19 13.55
CA ASP A 129 -16.33 3.55 13.76
C ASP A 129 -15.77 2.95 12.47
N ILE A 130 -16.62 2.25 11.71
CA ILE A 130 -16.26 1.68 10.40
C ILE A 130 -15.85 2.78 9.43
N PHE A 131 -16.58 3.91 9.40
CA PHE A 131 -16.25 5.03 8.54
C PHE A 131 -14.88 5.61 8.89
N LEU A 132 -14.61 5.88 10.17
CA LEU A 132 -13.34 6.43 10.63
C LEU A 132 -12.16 5.49 10.32
N MET A 133 -12.34 4.19 10.54
CA MET A 133 -11.31 3.21 10.25
C MET A 133 -11.04 3.10 8.74
N ASN A 134 -12.09 3.06 7.90
CA ASN A 134 -11.93 3.02 6.45
C ASN A 134 -11.27 4.29 5.91
N ALA A 135 -11.68 5.47 6.42
CA ALA A 135 -11.04 6.73 6.07
C ALA A 135 -9.55 6.70 6.45
N SER A 136 -9.22 6.26 7.66
CA SER A 136 -7.83 6.16 8.14
C SER A 136 -6.97 5.23 7.29
N ILE A 137 -7.50 4.04 6.94
CA ILE A 137 -6.83 3.08 6.05
C ILE A 137 -6.60 3.71 4.67
N HIS A 138 -7.60 4.40 4.13
CA HIS A 138 -7.52 5.04 2.83
C HIS A 138 -6.47 6.16 2.82
N PHE A 139 -6.48 7.04 3.82
CA PHE A 139 -5.47 8.09 3.96
C PHE A 139 -4.06 7.52 4.12
N THR A 140 -3.90 6.46 4.93
CA THR A 140 -2.60 5.80 5.12
C THR A 140 -2.07 5.23 3.81
N ASP A 141 -2.91 4.58 3.02
CA ASP A 141 -2.52 4.05 1.70
C ASP A 141 -2.07 5.18 0.75
N LYS A 142 -2.76 6.33 0.75
CA LYS A 142 -2.35 7.49 -0.05
C LYS A 142 -1.05 8.14 0.43
N LEU A 143 -0.82 8.22 1.73
CA LEU A 143 0.45 8.71 2.29
C LEU A 143 1.62 7.79 1.92
N ILE A 144 1.40 6.47 1.91
CA ILE A 144 2.40 5.50 1.45
C ILE A 144 2.68 5.68 -0.06
N GLN A 145 1.64 5.89 -0.88
CA GLN A 145 1.81 6.18 -2.30
C GLN A 145 2.63 7.47 -2.53
N LEU A 146 2.31 8.54 -1.80
CA LEU A 146 3.05 9.80 -1.84
C LEU A 146 4.52 9.62 -1.42
N LYS A 147 4.77 8.89 -0.33
CA LYS A 147 6.13 8.60 0.15
C LYS A 147 6.96 7.89 -0.93
N ASN A 148 6.39 6.87 -1.57
CA ASN A 148 7.08 6.13 -2.62
C ASN A 148 7.37 7.02 -3.84
N GLN A 149 6.43 7.88 -4.21
CA GLN A 149 6.60 8.86 -5.29
C GLN A 149 7.76 9.83 -5.00
N ILE A 150 7.79 10.44 -3.81
CA ILE A 150 8.85 11.35 -3.41
C ILE A 150 10.21 10.64 -3.41
N SER A 151 10.28 9.40 -2.90
CA SER A 151 11.51 8.61 -2.88
C SER A 151 12.06 8.35 -4.29
N LEU A 152 11.18 8.04 -5.26
CA LEU A 152 11.57 7.80 -6.65
C LEU A 152 12.09 9.09 -7.31
N THR A 153 11.40 10.22 -7.11
CA THR A 153 11.83 11.51 -7.69
C THR A 153 13.15 12.01 -7.09
N ILE A 154 13.39 11.80 -5.79
CA ILE A 154 14.66 12.13 -5.16
C ILE A 154 15.79 11.27 -5.73
N GLN A 155 15.55 9.97 -5.91
CA GLN A 155 16.53 9.04 -6.48
C GLN A 155 16.87 9.43 -7.93
N GLU A 156 15.87 9.70 -8.76
CA GLU A 156 16.07 10.15 -10.14
C GLU A 156 16.88 11.44 -10.22
N ARG A 157 16.54 12.44 -9.39
CA ARG A 157 17.30 13.70 -9.32
C ARG A 157 18.75 13.47 -8.90
N HIS A 158 18.98 12.64 -7.88
CA HIS A 158 20.33 12.34 -7.42
C HIS A 158 21.16 11.65 -8.51
N THR A 159 20.58 10.69 -9.23
CA THR A 159 21.24 10.02 -10.35
C THR A 159 21.53 11.00 -11.50
N ASN A 160 20.58 11.86 -11.87
CA ASN A 160 20.78 12.84 -12.93
C ASN A 160 21.89 13.84 -12.58
N ASN A 161 21.92 14.36 -11.36
CA ASN A 161 22.98 15.26 -10.90
C ASN A 161 24.36 14.59 -10.97
N LYS A 162 24.45 13.30 -10.60
CA LYS A 162 25.71 12.56 -10.68
C LYS A 162 26.17 12.33 -12.12
N ILE A 163 25.24 12.11 -13.05
CA ILE A 163 25.56 12.01 -14.48
C ILE A 163 26.08 13.35 -14.99
N GLU A 164 25.42 14.46 -14.65
CA GLU A 164 25.87 15.80 -15.05
C GLU A 164 27.28 16.12 -14.52
N GLU A 165 27.55 15.79 -13.25
CA GLU A 165 28.87 15.96 -12.63
C GLU A 165 29.96 15.19 -13.39
N VAL A 166 29.74 13.90 -13.66
CA VAL A 166 30.68 13.08 -14.44
C VAL A 166 30.85 13.61 -15.87
N CYS A 167 29.77 14.03 -16.53
CA CYS A 167 29.85 14.62 -17.86
C CYS A 167 30.67 15.92 -17.88
N LEU A 168 30.49 16.78 -16.88
CA LEU A 168 31.26 18.03 -16.75
C LEU A 168 32.74 17.76 -16.52
N GLU A 169 33.09 16.78 -15.68
CA GLU A 169 34.49 16.37 -15.46
C GLU A 169 35.14 15.85 -16.75
N LEU A 170 34.44 15.01 -17.51
CA LEU A 170 34.95 14.45 -18.77
C LEU A 170 35.16 15.53 -19.84
N VAL A 171 34.27 16.51 -19.92
CA VAL A 171 34.41 17.67 -20.81
C VAL A 171 35.58 18.55 -20.36
N ALA A 172 35.71 18.84 -19.06
CA ALA A 172 36.77 19.66 -18.52
C ALA A 172 38.16 19.03 -18.67
N ALA A 173 38.25 17.70 -18.65
CA ALA A 173 39.49 16.96 -18.86
C ALA A 173 39.92 16.85 -20.34
N GLU A 174 39.18 17.47 -21.28
CA GLU A 174 39.30 17.25 -22.74
C GLU A 174 39.27 15.77 -23.16
N LYS A 175 38.81 14.87 -22.25
CA LYS A 175 38.62 13.44 -22.49
C LYS A 175 37.27 13.16 -23.17
N THR A 176 36.71 14.15 -23.86
CA THR A 176 35.64 13.92 -24.84
C THR A 176 36.26 13.33 -26.10
N GLU A 177 36.71 12.08 -26.01
CA GLU A 177 36.83 11.27 -27.21
C GLU A 177 35.40 11.12 -27.74
N SER A 178 35.04 11.89 -28.77
CA SER A 178 33.94 11.49 -29.64
C SER A 178 34.37 10.15 -30.21
N TYR A 179 33.91 9.07 -29.60
CA TYR A 179 34.06 7.72 -30.10
C TYR A 179 33.21 7.60 -31.37
N HIS A 180 33.65 8.28 -32.44
CA HIS A 180 33.26 8.04 -33.81
C HIS A 180 34.01 6.82 -34.35
N HIS A 181 34.06 5.72 -33.59
CA HIS A 181 33.95 4.43 -34.27
C HIS A 181 32.47 4.29 -34.56
N LEU A 182 32.10 4.01 -35.81
CA LEU A 182 30.74 3.70 -36.19
C LEU A 182 30.20 2.63 -35.23
N THR A 183 29.47 3.06 -34.20
CA THR A 183 28.87 2.15 -33.23
C THR A 183 27.83 1.38 -34.03
N ASP A 184 28.11 0.10 -34.28
CA ASP A 184 27.20 -0.71 -35.06
C ASP A 184 25.90 -0.86 -34.28
N SER A 185 24.80 -0.96 -35.01
CA SER A 185 23.47 -1.22 -34.48
C SER A 185 23.44 -2.43 -33.54
N ASP A 186 24.33 -3.40 -33.74
CA ASP A 186 24.47 -4.58 -32.88
C ASP A 186 25.14 -4.26 -31.53
N GLU A 187 26.09 -3.32 -31.50
CA GLU A 187 26.76 -2.89 -30.27
C GLU A 187 25.82 -2.04 -29.41
N ILE A 188 25.04 -1.15 -30.04
CA ILE A 188 23.98 -0.39 -29.36
C ILE A 188 22.90 -1.34 -28.81
N ARG A 189 22.49 -2.37 -29.58
CA ARG A 189 21.52 -3.38 -29.11
C ARG A 189 22.05 -4.19 -27.95
N ALA A 190 23.33 -4.57 -27.98
CA ALA A 190 23.98 -5.29 -26.88
C ALA A 190 24.04 -4.42 -25.61
N TYR A 191 24.37 -3.13 -25.75
CA TYR A 191 24.41 -2.18 -24.65
C TYR A 191 23.01 -1.93 -24.03
N ILE A 192 22.00 -1.71 -24.87
CA ILE A 192 20.60 -1.58 -24.41
C ILE A 192 20.14 -2.88 -23.72
N GLY A 193 20.52 -4.04 -24.25
CA GLY A 193 20.26 -5.33 -23.63
C GLY A 193 20.89 -5.47 -22.24
N ALA A 194 22.13 -5.02 -22.07
CA ALA A 194 22.83 -5.02 -20.79
C ALA A 194 22.19 -4.06 -19.77
N LEU A 195 21.82 -2.85 -20.20
CA LEU A 195 21.11 -1.87 -19.36
C LEU A 195 19.72 -2.38 -18.96
N TYR A 196 19.00 -3.02 -19.89
CA TYR A 196 17.69 -3.62 -19.61
C TYR A 196 17.82 -4.77 -18.60
N TYR A 197 18.86 -5.60 -18.74
CA TYR A 197 19.18 -6.68 -17.79
C TYR A 197 19.51 -6.14 -16.39
N GLN A 198 20.31 -5.08 -16.29
CA GLN A 198 20.63 -4.41 -15.01
C GLN A 198 19.39 -3.76 -14.38
N GLY A 199 18.53 -3.12 -15.19
CA GLY A 199 17.28 -2.51 -14.71
C GLY A 199 16.26 -3.54 -14.19
N LEU A 200 16.19 -4.72 -14.80
CA LEU A 200 15.31 -5.82 -14.36
C LEU A 200 15.73 -6.44 -13.03
N TRP A 201 17.02 -6.48 -12.74
CA TRP A 201 17.55 -7.08 -11.51
C TRP A 201 17.54 -6.14 -10.30
N LYS A 202 17.18 -4.86 -10.45
CA LYS A 202 17.15 -3.85 -9.37
C LYS A 202 18.43 -3.86 -8.50
N SER A 203 19.55 -4.28 -9.06
CA SER A 203 20.81 -4.42 -8.34
C SER A 203 21.80 -3.42 -8.94
N ALA A 204 21.71 -2.17 -8.50
CA ALA A 204 22.66 -1.12 -8.87
C ALA A 204 24.06 -1.34 -8.24
N ASP A 205 24.21 -2.36 -7.39
CA ASP A 205 25.39 -2.66 -6.59
C ASP A 205 25.91 -4.08 -6.84
N VAL A 206 25.97 -4.48 -8.12
CA VAL A 206 26.64 -5.73 -8.51
C VAL A 206 28.07 -5.38 -8.91
N ASP A 207 29.02 -5.89 -8.14
CA ASP A 207 30.45 -5.84 -8.47
C ASP A 207 30.69 -6.28 -9.92
N ASP A 208 31.28 -5.39 -10.72
CA ASP A 208 31.61 -5.63 -12.14
C ASP A 208 32.37 -6.95 -12.32
N ASN A 209 33.25 -7.29 -11.37
CA ASN A 209 34.04 -8.51 -11.43
C ASN A 209 33.18 -9.77 -11.32
N ARG A 210 32.02 -9.69 -10.64
CA ARG A 210 31.04 -10.79 -10.59
C ARG A 210 30.17 -10.85 -11.84
N LEU A 211 29.87 -9.71 -12.47
CA LEU A 211 29.04 -9.67 -13.69
C LEU A 211 29.73 -10.37 -14.87
N TRP A 212 31.06 -10.23 -14.94
CA TRP A 212 31.90 -10.78 -16.01
C TRP A 212 32.66 -12.05 -15.60
N ASP A 213 32.39 -12.62 -14.41
CA ASP A 213 32.98 -13.89 -13.99
C ASP A 213 32.44 -15.03 -14.88
N LYS A 214 33.34 -15.60 -15.71
CA LYS A 214 33.05 -16.74 -16.59
C LYS A 214 32.41 -17.91 -15.84
N LYS A 215 32.69 -18.10 -14.55
CA LYS A 215 32.11 -19.17 -13.73
C LYS A 215 30.62 -18.94 -13.39
N MET A 216 30.16 -17.68 -13.31
CA MET A 216 28.74 -17.36 -13.10
C MET A 216 27.96 -17.34 -14.42
N ALA A 217 28.58 -16.88 -15.52
CA ALA A 217 27.97 -16.92 -16.85
C ALA A 217 27.54 -18.35 -17.24
N LEU A 218 28.39 -19.34 -16.96
CA LEU A 218 28.11 -20.77 -17.22
C LEU A 218 26.99 -21.34 -16.31
N ARG A 219 26.86 -20.88 -15.06
CA ARG A 219 25.74 -21.30 -14.19
C ARG A 219 24.39 -20.73 -14.64
N SER A 220 24.39 -19.54 -15.25
CA SER A 220 23.17 -18.91 -15.74
C SER A 220 22.63 -19.61 -17.00
N THR A 221 23.51 -20.15 -17.85
CA THR A 221 23.13 -20.95 -19.02
C THR A 221 22.54 -22.30 -18.65
N ASP A 222 23.03 -22.93 -17.58
CA ASP A 222 22.48 -24.21 -17.07
C ASP A 222 21.09 -24.03 -16.45
N ALA A 223 20.87 -22.94 -15.70
CA ALA A 223 19.57 -22.61 -15.12
C ALA A 223 18.51 -22.26 -16.18
N PHE A 224 18.93 -21.76 -17.34
CA PHE A 224 18.03 -21.45 -18.45
C PHE A 224 17.63 -22.70 -19.26
N SER A 225 18.40 -23.80 -19.20
CA SER A 225 18.14 -25.02 -19.99
C SER A 225 16.87 -25.77 -19.57
N GLN A 226 16.30 -25.39 -18.44
CA GLN A 226 15.02 -25.91 -17.93
C GLN A 226 13.83 -24.98 -18.23
N GLY A 227 14.04 -23.83 -18.86
CA GLY A 227 13.01 -22.87 -19.25
C GLY A 227 12.85 -22.78 -20.77
N ARG A 228 11.65 -23.08 -21.27
CA ARG A 228 11.29 -22.97 -22.70
C ARG A 228 11.37 -21.51 -23.16
N ASP A 229 12.49 -21.09 -23.76
CA ASP A 229 12.55 -19.96 -24.68
C ASP A 229 13.82 -20.02 -25.57
N ALA A 230 13.68 -20.61 -26.77
CA ALA A 230 14.77 -20.87 -27.71
C ALA A 230 15.39 -19.61 -28.33
N HIS A 231 14.74 -18.45 -28.25
CA HIS A 231 15.22 -17.20 -28.86
C HIS A 231 16.32 -16.49 -28.06
N PHE A 232 16.45 -16.76 -26.75
CA PHE A 232 17.47 -16.12 -25.89
C PHE A 232 18.84 -16.81 -26.00
N TYR A 233 18.87 -18.09 -26.34
CA TYR A 233 20.08 -18.89 -26.51
C TYR A 233 20.98 -18.38 -27.65
N HIS A 234 20.39 -17.89 -28.73
CA HIS A 234 21.15 -17.43 -29.88
C HIS A 234 21.97 -16.16 -29.58
N LEU A 235 21.47 -15.27 -28.70
CA LEU A 235 22.14 -14.01 -28.37
C LEU A 235 23.34 -14.21 -27.43
N VAL A 236 23.23 -15.13 -26.48
CA VAL A 236 24.31 -15.45 -25.52
C VAL A 236 25.43 -16.29 -26.18
N CYS A 237 25.08 -17.16 -27.13
CA CYS A 237 26.06 -17.97 -27.87
C CYS A 237 26.92 -17.13 -28.83
N VAL A 238 26.32 -16.13 -29.49
CA VAL A 238 27.06 -15.20 -30.39
C VAL A 238 28.07 -14.34 -29.62
N LEU A 239 27.77 -13.97 -28.36
CA LEU A 239 28.67 -13.17 -27.52
C LEU A 239 29.81 -13.98 -26.89
N THR A 240 29.73 -15.31 -26.83
CA THR A 240 30.70 -16.15 -26.13
C THR A 240 31.67 -16.90 -27.05
N MET A 241 31.40 -17.02 -28.35
CA MET A 241 32.19 -17.86 -29.27
C MET A 241 32.86 -17.14 -30.45
N CYS A 242 32.88 -15.81 -30.52
CA CYS A 242 33.59 -15.11 -31.61
C CYS A 242 35.12 -15.16 -31.41
N PRO A 243 35.90 -15.86 -32.26
CA PRO A 243 37.36 -16.01 -32.11
C PRO A 243 38.14 -14.77 -32.56
N ILE A 244 37.46 -13.75 -33.10
CA ILE A 244 38.07 -12.57 -33.73
C ILE A 244 38.37 -11.46 -32.70
N CYS A 245 37.86 -11.57 -31.46
CA CYS A 245 37.91 -10.49 -30.47
C CYS A 245 39.04 -10.57 -29.42
N ASP A 246 40.00 -11.49 -29.53
CA ASP A 246 41.04 -11.65 -28.50
C ASP A 246 42.01 -10.46 -28.43
N ASP A 247 42.31 -9.80 -29.55
CA ASP A 247 43.31 -8.72 -29.59
C ASP A 247 42.72 -7.33 -29.25
N HIS A 248 41.43 -7.11 -29.55
CA HIS A 248 40.73 -5.85 -29.22
C HIS A 248 40.26 -5.77 -27.75
N ARG A 249 40.06 -6.93 -27.08
CA ARG A 249 39.73 -7.00 -25.64
C ARG A 249 40.83 -6.40 -24.76
N LEU A 250 42.11 -6.57 -25.12
CA LEU A 250 43.22 -6.05 -24.31
C LEU A 250 43.35 -4.52 -24.37
N LYS A 251 42.96 -3.89 -25.49
CA LYS A 251 42.94 -2.43 -25.62
C LYS A 251 41.75 -1.82 -24.87
N PHE A 252 40.55 -2.40 -25.00
CA PHE A 252 39.36 -1.91 -24.29
C PHE A 252 39.47 -2.11 -22.77
N CYS A 253 40.03 -3.25 -22.31
CA CYS A 253 40.31 -3.47 -20.88
C CYS A 253 41.34 -2.50 -20.31
N LYS A 254 42.40 -2.14 -21.05
CA LYS A 254 43.42 -1.20 -20.55
C LYS A 254 42.87 0.22 -20.39
N THR A 255 41.98 0.65 -21.29
CA THR A 255 41.34 1.98 -21.21
C THR A 255 40.28 2.02 -20.10
N PHE A 256 39.52 0.95 -19.89
CA PHE A 256 38.54 0.85 -18.80
C PHE A 256 39.20 0.74 -17.40
N LEU A 257 40.35 0.07 -17.30
CA LEU A 257 41.17 0.02 -16.06
C LEU A 257 41.83 1.37 -15.74
N ALA A 258 42.24 2.14 -16.74
CA ALA A 258 42.76 3.51 -16.54
C ALA A 258 41.64 4.47 -16.08
N PHE A 259 40.44 4.34 -16.63
CA PHE A 259 39.27 5.15 -16.25
C PHE A 259 38.78 4.88 -14.82
N LYS A 260 38.86 3.63 -14.35
CA LYS A 260 38.41 3.23 -13.00
C LYS A 260 39.43 3.55 -11.90
N ASN A 261 40.73 3.54 -12.18
CA ASN A 261 41.76 3.92 -11.20
C ASN A 261 41.81 5.42 -10.92
N ASP A 262 41.46 6.27 -11.89
CA ASP A 262 41.35 7.72 -11.69
C ASP A 262 40.12 8.10 -10.82
N ILE A 263 39.09 7.25 -10.75
CA ILE A 263 37.85 7.49 -9.97
C ILE A 263 37.93 6.96 -8.53
N LEU A 264 38.86 6.05 -8.22
CA LEU A 264 38.93 5.37 -6.91
C LEU A 264 40.11 5.83 -6.01
N ILE A 265 40.96 6.74 -6.48
CA ILE A 265 42.06 7.34 -5.67
C ILE A 265 41.90 8.87 -5.53
N GLY A 266 40.82 9.46 -6.07
CA GLY A 266 40.43 10.86 -5.87
C GLY A 266 39.28 11.01 -4.89
#